data_AF-A0A4V2AJE2-F1
#
_entry.id   AF-A0A4V2AJE2-F1
#
_cell.length_a   1.000
_cell.length_b   1.000
_cell.length_c   1.000
_cell.angle_alpha   90.00
_cell.angle_beta   90.00
_cell.angle_gamma   90.00
#
_symmetry.space_group_name_H-M   'P 1'
#
loop_
_entity.id
_entity.type
_entity.pdbx_description
1 polymer ?
#
loop_
_entity_poly.entity_id
_entity_poly.type
_entity_poly.pdbx_seq_one_letter_code
_entity_poly.pdbx_strand_id
1 'polypeptide(L)'
;MDVEILIPISFFGMIVLIVWLVQHSGQKKRAEAMKTLRLAIEKGQPLTPEALESMARFSSPIADLRRGIIFVSIAAGFATFGIIVGSGLNVDDGGPQMLRGLLGVATFPLFVGLAFLGLHFFANESKRG
;
A
#
# COMPACT_ATOMS: atom_id res chain seq x y z
N MET A 1 8.06 -31.24 -0.36
CA MET A 1 7.41 -30.22 0.49
C MET A 1 6.05 -30.77 0.81
N ASP A 2 5.76 -30.96 2.10
CA ASP A 2 4.45 -31.47 2.52
C ASP A 2 3.35 -30.49 2.10
N VAL A 3 2.19 -31.04 1.71
CA VAL A 3 1.04 -30.26 1.22
C VAL A 3 0.61 -29.19 2.24
N GLU A 4 0.83 -29.46 3.52
CA GLU A 4 0.55 -28.56 4.65
C GLU A 4 1.35 -27.25 4.59
N ILE A 5 2.57 -27.26 4.04
CA ILE A 5 3.41 -26.05 3.89
C ILE A 5 3.04 -25.31 2.59
N LEU A 6 2.60 -26.05 1.56
CA LEU A 6 2.24 -25.47 0.26
C LEU A 6 1.01 -24.55 0.34
N ILE A 7 0.02 -24.93 1.16
CA ILE A 7 -1.24 -24.19 1.33
C ILE A 7 -1.02 -22.74 1.82
N PRO A 8 -0.34 -22.49 2.96
CA PRO A 8 -0.11 -21.13 3.43
C PRO A 8 0.79 -20.35 2.47
N ILE A 9 1.81 -20.98 1.89
CA ILE A 9 2.71 -20.31 0.93
C ILE A 9 1.95 -19.84 -0.31
N SER A 10 1.07 -20.67 -0.88
CA SER A 10 0.30 -20.26 -2.07
C SER A 10 -0.67 -19.12 -1.73
N PHE A 11 -1.28 -19.16 -0.55
CA PHE A 11 -2.19 -18.11 -0.08
C PHE A 11 -1.48 -16.76 0.07
N PHE A 12 -0.35 -16.73 0.77
CA PHE A 12 0.44 -15.50 0.91
C PHE A 12 1.08 -15.05 -0.41
N GLY A 13 1.54 -15.99 -1.25
CA GLY A 13 2.09 -15.71 -2.57
C GLY A 13 1.10 -15.02 -3.51
N MET A 14 -0.17 -15.42 -3.46
CA MET A 14 -1.24 -14.78 -4.22
C MET A 14 -1.44 -13.32 -3.82
N ILE A 15 -1.42 -13.01 -2.52
CA ILE A 15 -1.55 -11.63 -2.01
C ILE A 15 -0.39 -10.76 -2.55
N VAL A 16 0.84 -11.26 -2.44
CA VAL A 16 2.04 -10.56 -2.94
C VAL A 16 1.95 -10.31 -4.45
N LEU A 17 1.51 -11.31 -5.23
CA LEU A 17 1.33 -11.20 -6.68
C LEU A 17 0.31 -10.12 -7.05
N ILE A 18 -0.84 -10.08 -6.38
CA ILE A 18 -1.88 -9.07 -6.63
C ILE A 18 -1.34 -7.67 -6.36
N VAL A 19 -0.68 -7.47 -5.21
CA VAL A 19 -0.09 -6.16 -4.85
C VAL A 19 0.98 -5.73 -5.86
N TRP A 20 1.84 -6.66 -6.28
CA TRP A 20 2.88 -6.40 -7.27
C TRP A 20 2.29 -6.00 -8.63
N LEU A 21 1.26 -6.71 -9.10
CA LEU A 21 0.60 -6.44 -10.38
C LEU A 21 -0.04 -5.05 -10.43
N VAL A 22 -0.71 -4.65 -9.34
CA VAL A 22 -1.33 -3.33 -9.21
C VAL A 22 -0.26 -2.23 -9.18
N GLN A 23 0.83 -2.40 -8.43
CA GLN A 23 1.94 -1.44 -8.40
C GLN A 23 2.63 -1.28 -9.76
N HIS A 24 2.90 -2.39 -10.44
CA HIS A 24 3.57 -2.38 -11.74
C HIS A 24 2.75 -1.61 -12.80
N SER A 25 1.42 -1.71 -12.74
CA SER A 25 0.52 -0.99 -13.64
C SER A 25 0.48 0.52 -13.38
N GLY A 26 0.65 0.97 -12.14
CA GLY A 26 0.68 2.39 -11.78
C GLY A 26 1.94 3.12 -12.24
N GLN A 27 3.09 2.43 -12.18
CA GLN A 27 4.40 2.97 -12.60
C GLN A 27 4.42 3.31 -14.10
N LYS A 28 3.85 2.44 -14.95
CA LYS A 28 3.80 2.64 -16.41
C LYS A 28 3.03 3.90 -16.80
N LYS A 29 1.89 4.14 -16.16
CA LYS A 29 1.03 5.32 -16.44
C LYS A 29 1.74 6.64 -16.12
N ARG A 30 2.53 6.69 -15.05
CA ARG A 30 3.32 7.88 -14.67
C ARG A 30 4.46 8.13 -15.65
N ALA A 31 5.14 7.07 -16.09
CA ALA A 31 6.21 7.17 -17.07
C ALA A 31 5.71 7.66 -18.45
N GLU A 32 4.53 7.19 -18.88
CA GLU A 32 3.91 7.66 -20.13
C GLU A 32 3.48 9.14 -20.05
N ALA A 33 2.89 9.57 -18.94
CA ALA A 33 2.51 10.97 -18.74
C ALA A 33 3.72 11.94 -18.79
N MET A 34 4.88 11.51 -18.29
CA MET A 34 6.10 12.32 -18.37
C MET A 34 6.68 12.35 -19.80
N LYS A 35 6.53 11.26 -20.58
CA LYS A 35 6.93 11.21 -21.98
C LYS A 35 6.07 12.12 -22.86
N THR A 36 4.76 12.15 -22.66
CA THR A 36 3.86 13.04 -23.42
C THR A 36 4.15 14.50 -23.11
N LEU A 37 4.47 14.84 -21.86
CA LEU A 37 4.85 16.21 -21.50
C LEU A 37 6.15 16.65 -22.16
N ARG A 38 7.17 15.78 -22.16
CA ARG A 38 8.44 16.05 -22.81
C ARG A 38 8.27 16.27 -24.32
N LEU A 39 7.41 15.47 -24.94
CA LEU A 39 7.04 15.63 -26.35
C LEU A 39 6.29 16.94 -26.62
N ALA A 40 5.43 17.38 -25.71
CA ALA A 40 4.69 18.65 -25.82
C ALA A 40 5.61 19.87 -25.66
N ILE A 41 6.60 19.79 -24.76
CA ILE A 41 7.65 20.82 -24.58
C ILE A 41 8.52 20.91 -25.83
N GLU A 42 8.99 19.78 -26.36
CA GLU A 42 9.82 19.72 -27.57
C GLU A 42 9.09 20.27 -28.81
N LYS A 43 7.75 20.14 -28.87
CA LYS A 43 6.93 20.68 -29.96
C LYS A 43 6.57 22.17 -29.79
N GLY A 44 7.05 22.84 -28.75
CA GLY A 44 6.82 24.27 -28.53
C GLY A 44 5.37 24.63 -28.23
N GLN A 45 4.57 23.66 -27.76
CA GLN A 45 3.16 23.89 -27.45
C GLN A 45 3.07 24.78 -26.20
N PRO A 46 2.28 25.88 -26.22
CA PRO A 46 2.13 26.74 -25.05
C PRO A 46 1.47 25.92 -23.94
N LEU A 47 2.28 25.50 -22.97
CA LEU A 47 1.78 24.82 -21.78
C LEU A 47 0.92 25.83 -21.01
N THR A 48 -0.39 25.62 -21.01
CA THR A 48 -1.30 26.40 -20.17
C THR A 48 -0.91 26.19 -18.71
N PRO A 49 -0.89 27.25 -17.87
CA PRO A 49 -0.49 27.16 -16.46
C PRO A 49 -1.23 26.05 -15.67
N GLU A 50 -2.49 25.78 -16.00
CA GLU A 50 -3.30 24.69 -15.44
C GLU A 50 -2.71 23.29 -15.67
N ALA A 51 -2.09 23.04 -16.82
CA ALA A 51 -1.46 21.75 -17.13
C ALA A 51 -0.18 21.53 -16.32
N LEU A 52 0.56 22.61 -16.05
CA LEU A 52 1.76 22.57 -15.21
C LEU A 52 1.39 22.40 -13.73
N GLU A 53 0.33 23.07 -13.28
CA GLU A 53 -0.12 23.04 -11.89
C GLU A 53 -0.80 21.71 -11.52
N SER A 54 -1.57 21.12 -12.44
CA SER A 54 -2.11 19.76 -12.28
C SER A 54 -1.00 18.70 -12.23
N MET A 55 0.15 18.95 -12.86
CA MET A 55 1.34 18.11 -12.75
C MET A 55 2.16 18.32 -11.48
N ALA A 56 2.26 19.54 -10.97
CA ALA A 56 2.89 19.81 -9.68
C ALA A 56 2.14 19.14 -8.51
N ARG A 57 0.81 18.96 -8.65
CA ARG A 57 -0.05 18.29 -7.66
C ARG A 57 -0.01 16.74 -7.71
N PHE A 58 0.98 16.13 -8.36
CA PHE A 58 1.09 14.66 -8.45
C PHE A 58 1.20 13.94 -7.09
N SER A 59 1.50 14.67 -6.01
CA SER A 59 1.23 14.23 -4.64
C SER A 59 -0.18 14.66 -4.23
N SER A 60 -1.20 13.97 -4.75
CA SER A 60 -2.57 14.21 -4.30
C SER A 60 -2.69 13.74 -2.85
N PRO A 61 -3.20 14.57 -1.92
CA PRO A 61 -3.47 14.14 -0.54
C PRO A 61 -4.35 12.87 -0.48
N ILE A 62 -5.23 12.70 -1.47
CA ILE A 62 -6.09 11.51 -1.62
C ILE A 62 -5.25 10.25 -1.91
N ALA A 63 -4.12 10.38 -2.59
CA ALA A 63 -3.21 9.26 -2.85
C ALA A 63 -2.53 8.79 -1.56
N ASP A 64 -2.15 9.72 -0.68
CA ASP A 64 -1.56 9.39 0.62
C ASP A 64 -2.60 8.82 1.59
N LEU A 65 -3.82 9.36 1.62
CA LEU A 65 -4.94 8.76 2.34
C LEU A 65 -5.19 7.30 1.91
N ARG A 66 -5.23 7.06 0.59
CA ARG A 66 -5.43 5.72 0.05
C ARG A 66 -4.32 4.76 0.48
N ARG A 67 -3.06 5.21 0.43
CA ARG A 67 -1.92 4.41 0.88
C ARG A 67 -2.02 4.10 2.37
N GLY A 68 -2.36 5.09 3.19
CA GLY A 68 -2.55 4.94 4.62
C GLY A 68 -3.60 3.90 4.96
N ILE A 69 -4.78 3.98 4.34
CA ILE A 69 -5.87 3.01 4.53
C ILE A 69 -5.43 1.60 4.12
N ILE A 70 -4.80 1.43 2.96
CA ILE A 70 -4.34 0.11 2.49
C ILE A 70 -3.38 -0.53 3.50
N PHE A 71 -2.41 0.23 3.99
CA PHE A 71 -1.43 -0.28 4.95
C PHE A 71 -2.06 -0.64 6.31
N VAL A 72 -2.99 0.17 6.82
CA VAL A 72 -3.76 -0.18 8.04
C VAL A 72 -4.61 -1.44 7.81
N SER A 73 -5.27 -1.57 6.66
CA SER A 73 -6.04 -2.77 6.33
C SER A 73 -5.18 -4.04 6.25
N ILE A 74 -3.97 -3.95 5.70
CA ILE A 74 -3.02 -5.07 5.67
C ILE A 74 -2.61 -5.46 7.10
N ALA A 75 -2.30 -4.48 7.96
CA ALA A 75 -1.98 -4.73 9.36
C ALA A 75 -3.12 -5.42 10.11
N ALA A 76 -4.35 -4.91 9.94
CA ALA A 76 -5.54 -5.52 10.50
C ALA A 76 -5.74 -6.96 9.99
N GLY A 77 -5.52 -7.20 8.70
CA GLY A 77 -5.57 -8.53 8.10
C GLY A 77 -4.59 -9.51 8.76
N PHE A 78 -3.32 -9.12 8.92
CA PHE A 78 -2.34 -9.96 9.62
C PHE A 78 -2.69 -10.19 11.10
N ALA A 79 -3.18 -9.17 11.79
CA ALA A 79 -3.58 -9.29 13.20
C ALA A 79 -4.77 -10.26 13.36
N THR A 80 -5.83 -10.09 12.57
CA THR A 80 -7.00 -10.97 12.60
C THR A 80 -6.66 -12.39 12.15
N PHE A 81 -5.85 -12.54 11.11
CA PHE A 81 -5.37 -13.87 10.67
C PHE A 81 -4.52 -14.55 11.75
N GLY A 82 -3.64 -13.81 12.43
CA GLY A 82 -2.87 -14.32 13.57
C GLY A 82 -3.75 -14.79 14.72
N ILE A 83 -4.85 -14.07 15.02
CA ILE A 83 -5.84 -14.48 16.02
C ILE A 83 -6.52 -15.79 15.58
N ILE A 84 -7.05 -15.85 14.36
CA ILE A 84 -7.77 -17.02 13.83
C ILE A 84 -6.89 -18.28 13.86
N VAL A 85 -5.63 -18.17 13.42
CA VAL A 85 -4.69 -19.31 13.39
C VAL A 85 -4.16 -19.64 14.78
N GLY A 86 -3.88 -18.63 15.60
CA GLY A 86 -3.35 -18.80 16.95
C GLY A 86 -4.38 -19.31 17.97
N SER A 87 -5.68 -19.18 17.70
CA SER A 87 -6.77 -19.61 18.59
C SER A 87 -7.56 -20.82 18.07
N GLY A 88 -7.06 -21.54 17.06
CA GLY A 88 -7.75 -22.69 16.45
C GLY A 88 -7.87 -23.93 17.36
N LEU A 89 -8.72 -24.89 16.98
CA LEU A 89 -9.03 -26.11 17.75
C LEU A 89 -7.89 -27.15 17.82
N ASN A 90 -6.87 -27.06 16.96
CA ASN A 90 -5.69 -27.94 16.92
C ASN A 90 -4.42 -27.16 17.27
N VAL A 91 -4.44 -26.41 18.36
CA VAL A 91 -3.27 -25.66 18.83
C VAL A 91 -2.36 -26.62 19.60
N ASP A 92 -1.40 -27.20 18.89
CA ASP A 92 -0.17 -27.69 19.50
C ASP A 92 0.56 -26.49 20.16
N ASP A 93 1.56 -26.76 21.01
CA ASP A 93 2.28 -25.80 21.89
C ASP A 93 2.83 -24.50 21.21
N GLY A 94 2.74 -24.38 19.88
CA GLY A 94 3.19 -23.25 19.07
C GLY A 94 2.18 -22.11 18.82
N GLY A 95 0.88 -22.28 19.12
CA GLY A 95 -0.16 -21.25 18.83
C GLY A 95 0.15 -19.84 19.33
N PRO A 96 0.59 -19.67 20.61
CA PRO A 96 0.97 -18.36 21.14
C PRO A 96 2.20 -17.74 20.44
N GLN A 97 3.15 -18.56 19.98
CA GLN A 97 4.34 -18.07 19.26
C GLN A 97 3.96 -17.62 17.84
N MET A 98 3.06 -18.35 17.18
CA MET A 98 2.50 -18.00 15.88
C MET A 98 1.78 -16.64 15.95
N LEU A 99 0.91 -16.45 16.94
CA LEU A 99 0.19 -15.19 17.16
C LEU A 99 1.17 -14.02 17.37
N ARG A 100 2.16 -14.18 18.24
CA ARG A 100 3.18 -13.13 18.49
C ARG A 100 3.97 -12.79 17.22
N GLY A 101 4.36 -13.80 16.43
CA GLY A 101 5.06 -13.60 15.17
C GLY A 101 4.23 -12.77 14.17
N LEU A 102 2.95 -13.14 13.98
CA LEU A 102 2.08 -12.43 13.06
C LEU A 102 1.71 -11.02 13.51
N LEU A 103 1.49 -10.79 14.81
CA LEU A 103 1.31 -9.44 15.36
C LEU A 103 2.57 -8.59 15.21
N GLY A 104 3.75 -9.19 15.37
CA GLY A 104 5.02 -8.53 15.07
C GLY A 104 5.10 -8.07 13.60
N VAL A 105 4.77 -8.95 12.66
CA VAL A 105 4.75 -8.61 11.23
C VAL A 105 3.68 -7.55 10.91
N ALA A 106 2.51 -7.60 11.55
CA ALA A 106 1.44 -6.61 11.38
C ALA A 106 1.82 -5.20 11.83
N THR A 107 2.79 -5.08 12.73
CA THR A 107 3.22 -3.80 13.31
C THR A 107 3.86 -2.89 12.25
N PHE A 108 4.63 -3.45 11.30
CA PHE A 108 5.26 -2.68 10.22
C PHE A 108 4.24 -1.96 9.32
N PRO A 109 3.29 -2.65 8.66
CA PRO A 109 2.28 -1.98 7.85
C PRO A 109 1.38 -1.07 8.68
N LEU A 110 1.15 -1.35 9.98
CA LEU A 110 0.35 -0.48 10.84
C LEU A 110 0.97 0.91 10.95
N PHE A 111 2.25 1.00 11.32
CA PHE A 111 2.92 2.28 11.49
C PHE A 111 3.12 3.01 10.16
N VAL A 112 3.39 2.29 9.07
CA VAL A 112 3.45 2.90 7.73
C VAL A 112 2.09 3.49 7.35
N GLY A 113 1.00 2.78 7.64
CA GLY A 113 -0.36 3.26 7.38
C GLY A 113 -0.72 4.49 8.20
N LEU A 114 -0.40 4.47 9.50
CA LEU A 114 -0.58 5.61 10.40
C LEU A 114 0.24 6.83 9.97
N ALA A 115 1.46 6.65 9.47
CA ALA A 115 2.27 7.75 8.96
C ALA A 115 1.62 8.43 7.74
N PHE A 116 1.11 7.65 6.78
CA PHE A 116 0.39 8.20 5.62
C PHE A 116 -0.94 8.87 6.01
N LEU A 117 -1.66 8.31 6.98
CA LEU A 117 -2.87 8.94 7.52
C LEU A 117 -2.55 10.26 8.21
N GLY A 118 -1.50 10.30 9.04
CA GLY A 118 -1.04 11.53 9.71
C GLY A 118 -0.64 12.60 8.69
N LEU A 119 0.14 12.24 7.67
CA LEU A 119 0.50 13.16 6.58
C LEU A 119 -0.74 13.72 5.87
N HIS A 120 -1.77 12.91 5.64
CA HIS A 120 -3.03 13.41 5.07
C HIS A 120 -3.73 14.42 5.97
N PHE A 121 -3.81 14.17 7.28
CA PHE A 121 -4.41 15.12 8.23
C PHE A 121 -3.66 16.46 8.24
N PHE A 122 -2.33 16.43 8.37
CA PHE A 122 -1.51 17.65 8.35
C PHE A 122 -1.56 18.39 7.00
N ALA A 123 -1.56 17.65 5.88
CA ALA A 123 -1.66 18.25 4.55
C ALA A 123 -3.03 18.92 4.29
N ASN A 124 -4.10 18.43 4.92
CA ASN A 124 -5.42 19.04 4.83
C ASN A 124 -5.56 20.28 5.74
N GLU A 125 -4.91 20.28 6.91
CA GLU A 125 -4.88 21.45 7.80
C GLU A 125 -4.13 22.63 7.16
N SER A 126 -3.01 22.37 6.49
CA SER A 126 -2.26 23.40 5.75
C SER A 126 -3.07 24.10 4.64
N LYS A 127 -4.18 23.53 4.16
CA LYS A 127 -5.04 24.13 3.14
C LYS A 127 -6.14 25.03 3.72
N ARG A 128 -6.29 25.09 5.04
CA ARG A 128 -7.36 25.85 5.73
C ARG A 128 -6.89 27.17 6.34
N GLY A 129 -5.59 27.46 6.36
CA GLY A 129 -5.00 28.74 6.77
C GLY A 129 -4.46 29.49 5.56
#